data_AF-A0A2K6S875-F1
#
_entry.id   AF-A0A2K6S875-F1
#
_cell.length_a   1.000
_cell.length_b   1.000
_cell.length_c   1.000
_cell.angle_alpha   90.00
_cell.angle_beta   90.00
_cell.angle_gamma   90.00
#
_symmetry.space_group_name_H-M   'P 1'
#
loop_
_entity.id
_entity.type
_entity.pdbx_description
1 polymer ?
#
loop_
_entity_poly.entity_id
_entity_poly.type
_entity_poly.pdbx_seq_one_letter_code
_entity_poly.pdbx_strand_id
1 'polypeptide(L)'
;MNTNPSRGPYHFWAPRRIFWRTMRDQAALDRLKVFDGIPPPYDKKKWMVVPAALKVMHLKPTRKFAYLVPGSDSHPGGEEEGESQDPLPEEETAHEATETSLEEGGEEN
;
A
#
# COMPACT_ATOMS: atom_id res chain seq x y z
N MET A 1 3.03 4.04 -29.16
CA MET A 1 3.52 3.25 -30.29
C MET A 1 2.36 3.08 -31.26
N ASN A 2 2.39 3.69 -32.44
CA ASN A 2 1.23 3.69 -33.36
C ASN A 2 0.99 2.30 -34.03
N THR A 3 1.97 1.40 -33.94
CA THR A 3 1.93 0.08 -34.60
C THR A 3 1.36 -1.04 -33.75
N ASN A 4 1.48 -0.95 -32.41
CA ASN A 4 0.92 -1.93 -31.48
C ASN A 4 0.55 -1.25 -30.14
N PRO A 5 -0.74 -1.03 -29.86
CA PRO A 5 -1.22 -0.43 -28.62
C PRO A 5 -0.79 -1.19 -27.36
N SER A 6 -0.67 -2.52 -27.41
CA SER A 6 -0.28 -3.36 -26.26
C SER A 6 1.17 -3.18 -25.84
N ARG A 7 2.01 -2.62 -26.70
CA ARG A 7 3.42 -2.27 -26.42
C ARG A 7 3.62 -0.76 -26.21
N GLY A 8 2.53 -0.02 -26.07
CA GLY A 8 2.53 1.42 -25.81
C GLY A 8 2.53 1.77 -24.31
N PRO A 9 2.42 3.06 -23.98
CA PRO A 9 2.23 3.49 -22.59
C PRO A 9 0.98 2.84 -21.98
N TYR A 10 1.14 2.20 -20.82
CA TYR A 10 0.02 1.65 -20.06
C TYR A 10 -0.71 2.77 -19.33
N HIS A 11 -2.03 2.85 -19.52
CA HIS A 11 -2.91 3.77 -18.85
C HIS A 11 -3.56 3.05 -17.68
N PHE A 12 -3.04 3.28 -16.48
CA PHE A 12 -3.64 2.75 -15.26
C PHE A 12 -4.73 3.68 -14.74
N TRP A 13 -5.82 3.10 -14.26
CA TRP A 13 -7.00 3.79 -13.74
C TRP A 13 -7.06 3.77 -12.21
N ALA A 14 -6.60 2.68 -11.59
CA ALA A 14 -6.64 2.53 -10.14
C ALA A 14 -5.76 3.58 -9.45
N PRO A 15 -6.26 4.27 -8.39
CA PRO A 15 -5.51 5.28 -7.65
C PRO A 15 -4.15 4.76 -7.16
N ARG A 16 -4.09 3.52 -6.64
CA ARG A 16 -2.83 2.86 -6.23
C ARG A 16 -1.80 2.80 -7.36
N ARG A 17 -2.23 2.56 -8.61
CA ARG A 17 -1.34 2.42 -9.78
C ARG A 17 -0.95 3.78 -10.35
N ILE A 18 -1.83 4.77 -10.26
CA ILE A 18 -1.49 6.16 -10.60
C ILE A 18 -0.40 6.69 -9.66
N PHE A 19 -0.54 6.45 -8.35
CA PHE A 19 0.48 6.81 -7.36
C PHE A 19 1.78 6.02 -7.55
N TRP A 20 1.71 4.73 -7.82
CA TRP A 20 2.90 3.92 -8.12
C TRP A 20 3.66 4.42 -9.36
N ARG A 21 2.92 4.88 -10.40
CA ARG A 21 3.53 5.43 -11.62
C ARG A 21 4.32 6.71 -11.39
N THR A 22 3.96 7.54 -10.40
CA THR A 22 4.71 8.77 -10.10
C THR A 22 6.01 8.49 -9.35
N MET A 23 6.09 7.41 -8.56
CA MET A 23 7.25 7.02 -7.75
C MET A 23 8.20 6.03 -8.45
N ARG A 24 8.32 6.12 -9.77
CA ARG A 24 8.94 5.14 -10.70
C ARG A 24 10.48 4.95 -10.60
N ASP A 25 11.08 5.09 -9.42
CA ASP A 25 12.51 4.84 -9.24
C ASP A 25 12.76 3.36 -8.91
N GLN A 26 13.63 2.71 -9.69
CA GLN A 26 13.77 1.25 -9.77
C GLN A 26 14.10 0.60 -8.41
N ALA A 27 14.92 1.26 -7.58
CA ALA A 27 15.32 0.75 -6.27
C ALA A 27 14.27 0.98 -5.17
N ALA A 28 13.34 1.92 -5.38
CA ALA A 28 12.30 2.25 -4.42
C ALA A 28 11.07 1.34 -4.57
N LEU A 29 10.83 0.82 -5.77
CA LEU A 29 9.64 0.02 -6.07
C LEU A 29 9.61 -1.32 -5.35
N ASP A 30 10.77 -1.96 -5.14
CA ASP A 30 10.84 -3.24 -4.41
C ASP A 30 10.42 -3.10 -2.93
N ARG A 31 10.51 -1.89 -2.37
CA ARG A 31 10.18 -1.58 -0.97
C ARG A 31 8.81 -0.95 -0.79
N LEU A 32 8.19 -0.47 -1.87
CA LEU A 32 6.96 0.30 -1.83
C LEU A 32 5.75 -0.57 -2.18
N LYS A 33 4.85 -0.78 -1.20
CA LYS A 33 3.53 -1.40 -1.42
C LYS A 33 2.44 -0.34 -1.30
N VAL A 34 1.53 -0.30 -2.27
CA VAL A 34 0.43 0.69 -2.36
C VAL A 34 -0.89 -0.04 -2.55
N PHE A 35 -1.89 0.31 -1.75
CA PHE A 35 -3.21 -0.30 -1.76
C PHE A 35 -4.29 0.77 -1.92
N ASP A 36 -5.41 0.39 -2.55
CA ASP A 36 -6.63 1.19 -2.47
C ASP A 36 -7.42 0.69 -1.25
N GLY A 37 -7.72 1.58 -0.30
CA GLY A 37 -8.24 1.19 1.00
C GLY A 37 -7.18 0.55 1.90
N ILE A 38 -7.64 -0.13 2.94
CA ILE A 38 -6.77 -0.63 4.03
C ILE A 38 -7.03 -2.12 4.21
N PRO A 39 -6.20 -2.99 3.61
CA PRO A 39 -6.39 -4.43 3.72
C PRO A 39 -6.01 -4.93 5.14
N PRO A 40 -6.66 -6.00 5.65
CA PRO A 40 -6.14 -6.78 6.76
C PRO A 40 -4.77 -7.30 6.33
N PRO A 41 -3.64 -7.12 7.04
CA PRO A 41 -3.36 -6.86 8.46
C PRO A 41 -2.96 -5.42 8.82
N TYR A 42 -3.09 -4.46 7.90
CA TYR A 42 -2.66 -3.07 8.11
C TYR A 42 -3.68 -2.22 8.86
N ASP A 43 -4.94 -2.69 8.92
CA ASP A 43 -6.04 -2.03 9.63
C ASP A 43 -5.76 -1.85 11.13
N LYS A 44 -5.11 -2.85 11.76
CA LYS A 44 -4.78 -2.82 13.20
C LYS A 44 -3.51 -2.02 13.52
N LYS A 45 -2.73 -1.62 12.53
CA LYS A 45 -1.47 -0.89 12.73
C LYS A 45 -1.75 0.60 12.84
N LYS A 46 -1.02 1.31 13.68
CA LYS A 46 -1.14 2.77 13.79
C LYS A 46 -0.70 3.44 12.49
N TRP A 47 -1.57 4.25 11.91
CA TRP A 47 -1.23 4.98 10.69
C TRP A 47 -0.43 6.24 11.01
N MET A 48 0.56 6.48 10.16
CA MET A 48 1.37 7.69 10.20
C MET A 48 0.95 8.62 9.08
N VAL A 49 0.98 9.92 9.36
CA VAL A 49 0.70 10.98 8.39
C VAL A 49 1.99 11.74 8.12
N VAL A 50 2.28 12.02 6.86
CA VAL A 50 3.43 12.86 6.46
C VAL A 50 2.97 14.33 6.42
N PRO A 51 3.40 15.20 7.35
CA PRO A 51 2.89 16.58 7.40
C PRO A 51 3.22 17.40 6.15
N ALA A 52 4.38 17.13 5.54
CA ALA A 52 4.84 17.76 4.29
C ALA A 52 3.97 17.40 3.06
N ALA A 53 3.10 16.40 3.15
CA ALA A 53 2.20 16.01 2.06
C ALA A 53 0.75 16.50 2.28
N LEU A 54 0.48 17.18 3.40
CA LEU A 54 -0.89 17.56 3.75
C LEU A 54 -1.38 18.76 2.92
N LYS A 55 -2.55 18.60 2.30
CA LYS A 55 -3.25 19.66 1.55
C LYS A 55 -3.42 20.93 2.38
N VAL A 56 -3.87 20.81 3.63
CA VAL A 56 -4.16 21.95 4.51
C VAL A 56 -2.93 22.80 4.80
N MET A 57 -1.74 22.20 4.76
CA MET A 57 -0.47 22.90 4.97
C MET A 57 0.03 23.58 3.68
N HIS A 58 -0.22 22.98 2.50
CA HIS A 58 0.41 23.41 1.24
C HIS A 58 -0.53 24.15 0.28
N LEU A 59 -1.86 24.07 0.47
CA LEU A 59 -2.84 24.68 -0.41
C LEU A 59 -3.69 25.70 0.35
N LYS A 60 -3.87 26.89 -0.25
CA LYS A 60 -4.78 27.90 0.28
C LYS A 60 -6.23 27.37 0.29
N PRO A 61 -7.04 27.63 1.33
CA PRO A 61 -8.40 27.11 1.45
C PRO A 61 -9.33 27.45 0.27
N THR A 62 -9.05 28.55 -0.44
CA THR A 62 -9.88 29.04 -1.56
C THR A 62 -9.51 28.43 -2.91
N ARG A 63 -8.47 27.60 -3.00
CA ARG A 63 -8.04 26.99 -4.25
C ARG A 63 -8.76 25.67 -4.50
N LYS A 64 -9.22 25.47 -5.74
CA LYS A 64 -9.82 24.21 -6.19
C LYS A 64 -8.78 23.10 -6.17
N PHE A 65 -9.21 21.89 -5.84
CA PHE A 65 -8.39 20.69 -5.84
C PHE A 65 -9.22 19.51 -6.35
N ALA A 66 -8.55 18.46 -6.81
CA ALA A 66 -9.18 17.24 -7.28
C ALA A 66 -8.92 16.10 -6.28
N TYR A 67 -9.85 15.17 -6.20
CA TYR A 67 -9.68 13.92 -5.46
C TYR A 67 -9.19 12.85 -6.42
N LEU A 68 -8.30 11.97 -5.93
CA LEU A 68 -7.87 10.79 -6.65
C LEU A 68 -8.82 9.63 -6.30
N VAL A 69 -10.07 9.71 -6.76
CA VAL A 69 -11.11 8.68 -6.53
C VAL A 69 -11.55 8.13 -7.89
N PRO A 70 -11.85 6.81 -8.01
CA PRO A 70 -12.46 6.27 -9.21
C PRO A 70 -13.80 6.98 -9.46
N GLY A 71 -13.86 7.85 -10.47
CA GLY A 71 -15.09 8.50 -10.92
C GLY A 71 -15.26 10.00 -10.64
N SER A 72 -14.27 10.68 -10.02
CA SER A 72 -14.36 12.15 -9.87
C SER A 72 -14.05 12.91 -11.17
N ASP A 73 -13.31 12.30 -12.10
CA ASP A 73 -13.13 12.78 -13.46
C ASP A 73 -13.74 11.74 -14.43
N SER A 74 -14.81 12.15 -15.12
CA SER A 74 -15.71 11.33 -15.92
C SER A 74 -15.04 10.47 -17.01
N HIS A 75 -14.71 9.19 -16.75
CA HIS A 75 -14.84 8.16 -17.80
C HIS A 75 -15.30 6.79 -17.24
N PRO A 76 -16.17 6.08 -17.99
CA PRO A 76 -16.66 4.75 -17.66
C PRO A 76 -15.67 3.68 -18.16
N GLY A 77 -14.61 3.43 -17.42
CA GLY A 77 -13.63 2.40 -17.76
C GLY A 77 -13.03 1.82 -16.50
N GLY A 78 -13.79 0.99 -15.79
CA GLY A 78 -13.34 0.33 -14.57
C GLY A 78 -12.22 -0.65 -14.89
N GLU A 79 -11.11 -0.56 -14.16
CA GLU A 79 -10.20 -1.69 -14.00
C GLU A 79 -10.88 -2.65 -13.01
N GLU A 80 -11.20 -3.87 -13.45
CA GLU A 80 -11.64 -4.90 -12.52
C GLU A 80 -10.46 -5.28 -11.63
N GLU A 81 -10.66 -5.18 -10.31
CA GLU A 81 -9.65 -5.56 -9.34
C GLU A 81 -9.45 -7.08 -9.40
N GLY A 82 -8.54 -7.52 -10.26
CA GLY A 82 -8.00 -8.87 -10.20
C GLY A 82 -7.38 -9.06 -8.82
N GLU A 83 -7.98 -9.95 -8.03
CA GLU A 83 -7.48 -10.39 -6.74
C GLU A 83 -6.11 -11.07 -6.93
N SER A 84 -5.07 -10.25 -6.89
CA SER A 84 -3.68 -10.69 -6.76
C SER A 84 -3.08 -9.86 -5.64
N GLN A 85 -3.66 -10.02 -4.47
CA GLN A 85 -2.91 -9.82 -3.24
C GLN A 85 -1.95 -10.99 -3.17
N ASP A 86 -0.67 -10.77 -3.43
CA ASP A 86 0.33 -11.72 -2.94
C ASP A 86 0.06 -11.88 -1.44
N PRO A 87 -0.16 -13.10 -0.93
CA PRO A 87 -0.37 -13.29 0.50
C PRO A 87 0.83 -12.65 1.19
N LEU A 88 0.56 -11.68 2.05
CA LEU A 88 1.61 -11.06 2.85
C LEU A 88 2.30 -12.19 3.61
N PRO A 89 3.65 -12.23 3.66
CA PRO A 89 4.34 -13.23 4.45
C PRO A 89 3.79 -13.11 5.87
N GLU A 90 3.07 -14.14 6.30
CA GLU A 90 2.64 -14.28 7.67
C GLU A 90 3.92 -14.31 8.49
N GLU A 91 4.15 -13.27 9.29
CA GLU A 91 5.31 -13.27 10.17
C GLU A 91 5.18 -14.48 11.10
N GLU A 92 6.14 -15.40 10.97
CA GLU A 92 6.44 -16.50 11.89
C GLU A 92 6.57 -15.98 13.32
N THR A 93 5.45 -15.76 13.98
CA THR A 93 5.37 -15.26 15.35
C THR A 93 4.37 -16.11 16.12
N ALA A 94 4.56 -17.43 16.13
CA ALA A 94 3.75 -18.30 17.00
C ALA A 94 4.40 -19.66 17.41
N HIS A 95 5.64 -19.96 17.05
CA HIS A 95 6.26 -21.25 17.43
C HIS A 95 7.40 -21.14 18.45
N GLU A 96 7.93 -19.95 18.73
CA GLU A 96 8.97 -19.72 19.74
C GLU A 96 8.38 -19.27 21.08
N ALA A 97 7.46 -20.06 21.66
CA ALA A 97 6.94 -19.80 23.01
C ALA A 97 6.57 -21.07 23.81
N THR A 98 7.08 -22.24 23.42
CA THR A 98 6.90 -23.48 24.21
C THR A 98 8.19 -24.15 24.65
N GLU A 99 9.35 -23.57 24.35
CA GLU A 99 10.67 -24.11 24.70
C GLU A 99 11.39 -23.23 25.75
N THR A 100 10.70 -22.81 26.80
CA THR A 100 11.30 -22.17 28.00
C THR A 100 10.41 -22.39 29.23
N SER A 101 10.06 -23.65 29.53
CA SER A 101 9.44 -24.03 30.81
C SER A 101 9.66 -25.51 31.10
N LEU A 102 10.92 -25.94 31.06
CA LEU A 102 11.42 -27.12 31.75
C LEU A 102 12.93 -26.98 31.70
N GLU A 103 13.59 -27.30 32.81
CA GLU A 103 15.02 -27.15 33.08
C GLU A 103 15.37 -25.80 33.76
N GLU A 104 15.97 -25.95 34.94
CA GLU A 104 16.60 -24.96 35.83
C GLU A 104 15.75 -24.30 36.94
N GLY A 105 15.82 -24.93 38.12
CA GLY A 105 16.06 -24.17 39.37
C GLY A 105 15.33 -24.66 40.62
N GLY A 106 16.00 -25.42 41.49
CA GLY A 106 15.67 -25.44 42.92
C GLY A 106 16.10 -26.68 43.73
N GLU A 107 17.40 -26.89 43.93
CA GLU A 107 17.93 -27.55 45.15
C GLU A 107 17.82 -26.59 46.37
N GLU A 108 17.93 -27.15 47.59
CA GLU A 108 17.99 -26.56 48.96
C GLU A 108 16.64 -26.26 49.67
N ASN A 109 16.26 -26.83 50.83
CA ASN A 109 16.96 -27.43 51.98
C ASN A 109 16.23 -28.67 52.52
#